data_AF-A0A9D1VMQ0-F1
#
_entry.id   AF-A0A9D1VMQ0-F1
#
_cell.length_a   1.000
_cell.length_b   1.000
_cell.length_c   1.000
_cell.angle_alpha   90.00
_cell.angle_beta   90.00
_cell.angle_gamma   90.00
#
_symmetry.space_group_name_H-M   'P 1'
#
loop_
_entity.id
_entity.type
_entity.pdbx_description
1 polymer ?
#
loop_
_entity_poly.entity_id
_entity_poly.type
_entity_poly.pdbx_seq_one_letter_code
_entity_poly.pdbx_strand_id
1 'polypeptide(L)' 'MKKKCYIYTRVSTAAQTEGYSLEAQQERLHQYAEYKNLEIAGEYCDAGRSGK' A
#
# COMPACT_ATOMS: atom_id res chain seq x y z
N MET A 1 18.14 12.96 -9.65
CA MET A 1 16.80 13.25 -9.08
C MET A 1 16.01 11.95 -9.08
N LYS A 2 15.49 11.48 -7.95
CA LYS A 2 14.66 10.26 -7.91
C LYS A 2 13.28 10.57 -8.49
N LYS A 3 12.67 9.61 -9.19
CA LYS A 3 11.27 9.76 -9.62
C LYS A 3 10.37 9.57 -8.41
N LYS A 4 9.39 10.46 -8.25
CA LYS A 4 8.44 10.38 -7.14
C LYS A 4 7.31 9.41 -7.45
N CYS A 5 6.85 8.69 -6.45
CA CYS A 5 5.68 7.82 -6.52
C CYS A 5 4.80 7.97 -5.28
N TYR A 6 3.55 7.53 -5.40
CA TYR A 6 2.64 7.34 -4.27
C TYR A 6 2.32 5.86 -4.11
N ILE A 7 2.16 5.42 -2.88
CA ILE A 7 1.66 4.08 -2.55
C ILE A 7 0.17 4.19 -2.22
N TYR A 8 -0.64 3.32 -2.82
CA TYR A 8 -2.06 3.20 -2.50
C TYR A 8 -2.40 1.72 -2.32
N THR A 9 -2.91 1.36 -1.14
CA THR A 9 -3.36 0.01 -0.81
C THR A 9 -4.85 0.02 -0.50
N ARG A 10 -5.55 -1.06 -0.86
CA ARG A 10 -6.98 -1.23 -0.57
C ARG A 10 -7.35 -2.69 -0.42
N VAL A 11 -8.40 -2.93 0.36
CA VAL A 11 -9.14 -4.21 0.35
C VAL A 11 -10.58 -3.95 -0.10
N SER A 12 -11.19 -4.91 -0.79
CA SER A 12 -12.58 -4.81 -1.24
C SER A 12 -13.58 -5.17 -0.14
N THR A 13 -13.19 -6.03 0.81
CA THR A 13 -14.01 -6.38 1.98
C THR A 13 -13.12 -6.49 3.23
N ALA A 14 -13.70 -6.27 4.40
CA ALA A 14 -12.99 -6.42 5.67
C ALA A 14 -12.46 -7.85 5.88
N ALA A 15 -13.17 -8.87 5.40
CA ALA A 15 -12.72 -10.27 5.48
C ALA A 15 -11.39 -10.53 4.73
N GLN A 16 -11.04 -9.70 3.75
CA GLN A 16 -9.79 -9.86 3.00
C GLN A 16 -8.54 -9.45 3.80
N THR A 17 -8.69 -8.74 4.92
CA THR A 17 -7.55 -8.43 5.79
C THR A 17 -6.97 -9.69 6.46
N GLU A 18 -7.71 -10.79 6.50
CA GLU A 18 -7.30 -12.05 7.12
C GLU A 18 -6.43 -12.94 6.21
N GLY A 19 -6.49 -12.78 4.87
CA GLY A 19 -5.83 -13.67 3.91
C GLY A 19 -4.58 -13.11 3.20
N TYR A 20 -4.50 -11.79 3.03
CA TYR A 20 -3.30 -11.10 2.55
C TYR A 20 -3.31 -9.70 3.15
N SER A 21 -2.62 -9.54 4.26
CA SER A 21 -2.72 -8.34 5.08
C SER A 21 -2.31 -7.10 4.29
N LEU A 22 -2.91 -5.95 4.61
CA LEU A 22 -2.58 -4.66 3.97
C LEU A 22 -1.10 -4.32 4.18
N GLU A 23 -0.56 -4.73 5.31
CA GLU A 23 0.85 -4.59 5.69
C GLU A 23 1.76 -5.34 4.71
N ALA A 24 1.42 -6.59 4.35
CA ALA A 24 2.18 -7.36 3.37
C ALA A 24 2.14 -6.73 1.97
N GLN A 25 1.01 -6.13 1.58
CA GLN A 25 0.91 -5.37 0.32
C GLN A 25 1.79 -4.12 0.35
N GLN A 26 1.74 -3.37 1.45
CA GLN A 26 2.51 -2.16 1.63
C GLN A 26 4.02 -2.47 1.62
N GLU A 27 4.46 -3.48 2.36
CA GLU A 27 5.87 -3.91 2.40
C GLU A 27 6.39 -4.27 1.00
N ARG A 28 5.61 -5.01 0.21
CA ARG A 28 5.99 -5.35 -1.17
C ARG A 28 6.13 -4.12 -2.06
N LEU A 29 5.29 -3.10 -1.87
CA LEU A 29 5.36 -1.84 -2.62
C LEU A 29 6.57 -1.00 -2.20
N HIS A 30 6.93 -1.00 -0.91
CA HIS A 30 8.17 -0.39 -0.40
C HIS A 30 9.41 -1.03 -1.03
N GLN A 31 9.49 -2.35 -1.03
CA GLN A 31 10.60 -3.09 -1.66
C GLN A 31 10.68 -2.79 -3.17
N TYR A 32 9.54 -2.66 -3.85
CA TYR A 32 9.52 -2.27 -5.26
C TYR A 32 10.01 -0.83 -5.48
N ALA A 33 9.59 0.12 -4.65
CA ALA A 33 10.03 1.51 -4.74
C ALA A 33 11.55 1.63 -4.50
N GLU A 34 12.08 0.90 -3.53
CA GLU A 34 13.52 0.80 -3.27
C GLU A 34 14.26 0.21 -4.48
N TYR A 35 13.82 -0.95 -4.98
CA TYR A 35 14.40 -1.62 -6.15
C TYR A 35 14.41 -0.72 -7.39
N LYS A 36 13.37 0.11 -7.58
CA LYS A 36 13.25 1.05 -8.70
C LYS A 36 13.88 2.43 -8.42
N ASN A 37 14.50 2.62 -7.26
CA ASN A 37 15.08 3.88 -6.82
C ASN A 37 14.09 5.07 -6.90
N LEU A 38 12.86 4.83 -6.46
CA LEU A 38 11.79 5.83 -6.37
C LEU A 38 11.83 6.55 -5.01
N GLU A 39 11.29 7.76 -4.98
CA GLU A 39 11.01 8.52 -3.75
C GLU A 39 9.51 8.43 -3.46
N ILE A 40 9.16 7.88 -2.31
CA ILE A 40 7.76 7.80 -1.88
C ILE A 40 7.35 9.18 -1.36
N ALA A 41 6.43 9.84 -2.07
CA ALA A 41 5.92 11.17 -1.73
C ALA A 41 4.68 11.13 -0.81
N GLY A 42 4.10 9.95 -0.60
CA GLY A 42 2.96 9.74 0.28
C GLY A 42 2.36 8.34 0.15
N GLU A 43 1.61 7.94 1.17
CA GLU A 43 1.00 6.62 1.28
C GLU A 43 -0.47 6.76 1.72
N TYR A 44 -1.36 6.00 1.08
CA TYR A 44 -2.80 6.03 1.30
C TYR A 44 -3.32 4.60 1.43
N CYS A 45 -4.24 4.34 2.36
CA CYS A 45 -4.75 3.01 2.64
C CYS A 45 -6.27 3.03 2.87
N ASP A 46 -6.99 2.29 2.03
CA ASP A 46 -8.42 2.02 2.21
C ASP A 46 -8.62 0.63 2.83
N ALA A 47 -8.59 0.58 4.15
CA ALA A 47 -8.64 -0.68 4.91
C ALA A 47 -10.02 -1.37 4.96
N GLY A 48 -10.96 -1.02 4.07
CA GLY A 48 -12.29 -1.61 4.04
C GLY A 48 -13.16 -1.32 5.27
N ARG A 49 -12.80 -0.33 6.10
CA ARG A 49 -13.65 0.14 7.21
C ARG A 49 -14.83 0.90 6.62
N SER A 50 -15.98 0.23 6.47
CA SER A 50 -17.23 0.94 6.22
C SER A 50 -17.52 1.84 7.42
N GLY A 51 -17.74 3.13 7.20
CA GLY A 51 -18.13 4.09 8.25
C GLY A 51 -19.56 3.84 8.74
N LYS A 52 -19.76 2.73 9.46
CA LYS A 52 -21.01 2.40 10.12
C LYS A 52 -20.86 2.53 11.63
#